data_AF-A0A483LJY9-F1
#
_entry.id   AF-A0A483LJY9-F1
#
_cell.length_a   1.000
_cell.length_b   1.000
_cell.length_c   1.000
_cell.angle_alpha   90.00
_cell.angle_beta   90.00
_cell.angle_gamma   90.00
#
_symmetry.space_group_name_H-M   'P 1'
#
loop_
_entity.id
_entity.type
_entity.pdbx_description
1 polymer ?
#
loop_
_entity_poly.entity_id
_entity_poly.type
_entity_poly.pdbx_seq_one_letter_code
_entity_poly.pdbx_strand_id
1 'polypeptide(L)'
;MSFNFGVLNYLSTNNLKRSISWDDFDIGRAFYKSLLNNQCAHTQKFSALLYDMVLRIICRKREDLDVNPFRKSKDSKEQIVFEGLKGFRCHLTKHHEGLRLMFWLDPETRRLILANVGPKMELLIAEP
;
A
#
# COMPACT_ATOMS: atom_id res chain seq x y z
N MET A 1 -12.17 -3.82 8.63
CA MET A 1 -13.29 -2.87 8.85
C MET A 1 -12.87 -1.41 8.82
N SER A 2 -11.84 -0.98 9.58
CA SER A 2 -11.43 0.44 9.64
C SER A 2 -11.05 1.03 8.28
N PHE A 3 -10.27 0.32 7.45
CA PHE A 3 -9.90 0.81 6.12
C PHE A 3 -11.10 1.07 5.20
N ASN A 4 -12.11 0.20 5.15
CA ASN A 4 -13.29 0.40 4.30
C ASN A 4 -14.08 1.65 4.70
N PHE A 5 -14.37 1.82 5.99
CA PHE A 5 -15.01 3.05 6.48
C PHE A 5 -14.15 4.29 6.20
N GLY A 6 -12.84 4.18 6.39
CA GLY A 6 -11.89 5.24 6.04
C GLY A 6 -11.94 5.63 4.56
N VAL A 7 -12.00 4.65 3.66
CA VAL A 7 -12.06 4.89 2.21
C VAL A 7 -13.37 5.61 1.86
N LEU A 8 -14.50 5.11 2.35
CA LEU A 8 -15.81 5.74 2.10
C LEU A 8 -15.86 7.17 2.63
N ASN A 9 -15.38 7.40 3.86
CA ASN A 9 -15.28 8.74 4.44
C ASN A 9 -14.35 9.63 3.60
N TYR A 10 -13.18 9.13 3.20
CA TYR A 10 -12.22 9.88 2.39
C TYR A 10 -12.81 10.30 1.04
N LEU A 11 -13.52 9.40 0.36
CA LEU A 11 -14.22 9.70 -0.89
C LEU A 11 -15.24 10.83 -0.70
N SER A 12 -16.05 10.75 0.36
CA SER A 12 -17.06 11.76 0.69
C SER A 12 -16.43 13.12 0.99
N THR A 13 -15.44 13.17 1.89
CA THR A 13 -14.78 14.43 2.29
C THR A 13 -14.03 15.09 1.14
N ASN A 14 -13.48 14.30 0.20
CA ASN A 14 -12.74 14.82 -0.95
C ASN A 14 -13.61 14.97 -2.22
N ASN A 15 -14.93 14.75 -2.12
CA ASN A 15 -15.88 14.81 -3.24
C ASN A 15 -15.46 13.97 -4.47
N LEU A 16 -14.91 12.78 -4.21
CA LEU A 16 -14.44 11.86 -5.25
C LEU A 16 -15.62 11.01 -5.76
N LYS A 17 -15.98 11.16 -7.03
CA LYS A 17 -17.04 10.37 -7.69
C LYS A 17 -16.55 8.96 -8.08
N ARG A 18 -16.18 8.16 -7.09
CA ARG A 18 -15.79 6.75 -7.27
C ARG A 18 -16.61 5.88 -6.33
N SER A 19 -17.09 4.74 -6.83
CA SER A 19 -17.54 3.63 -6.00
C SER A 19 -16.34 2.76 -5.64
N ILE A 20 -16.15 2.50 -4.35
CA ILE A 20 -15.26 1.45 -3.85
C ILE A 20 -16.14 0.35 -3.25
N SER A 21 -15.84 -0.89 -3.58
CA SER A 21 -16.43 -2.11 -3.07
C SER A 21 -15.44 -2.84 -2.15
N TRP A 22 -15.93 -3.84 -1.42
CA TRP A 22 -15.08 -4.70 -0.59
C TRP A 22 -14.05 -5.50 -1.40
N ASP A 23 -14.31 -5.72 -2.69
CA ASP A 23 -13.43 -6.47 -3.58
C ASP A 23 -12.32 -5.63 -4.21
N ASP A 24 -12.34 -4.29 -4.02
CA ASP A 24 -11.32 -3.39 -4.56
C ASP A 24 -9.99 -3.45 -3.81
N PHE A 25 -9.95 -4.02 -2.59
CA PHE A 25 -8.69 -4.29 -1.92
C PHE A 25 -8.71 -5.50 -0.98
N ASP A 26 -7.52 -6.05 -0.74
CA ASP A 26 -7.27 -7.16 0.17
C ASP A 26 -6.00 -6.94 1.01
N ILE A 27 -5.83 -7.77 2.03
CA ILE A 27 -4.70 -7.74 2.95
C ILE A 27 -3.95 -9.06 2.87
N GLY A 28 -2.72 -9.01 2.34
CA GLY A 28 -1.83 -10.15 2.27
C GLY A 28 -1.38 -10.61 3.65
N ARG A 29 -1.02 -11.90 3.76
CA ARG A 29 -0.75 -12.57 5.04
C ARG A 29 0.39 -11.94 5.86
N ALA A 30 1.40 -11.40 5.19
CA ALA A 30 2.55 -10.77 5.84
C ALA A 30 2.24 -9.36 6.38
N PHE A 31 1.14 -8.74 5.93
CA PHE A 31 0.90 -7.32 6.17
C PHE A 31 0.75 -7.04 7.66
N TYR A 32 -0.12 -7.77 8.36
CA TYR A 32 -0.38 -7.54 9.78
C TYR A 32 0.87 -7.63 10.66
N LYS A 33 1.70 -8.67 10.46
CA LYS A 33 2.96 -8.83 11.18
C LYS A 33 3.92 -7.67 10.89
N SER A 34 3.98 -7.23 9.63
CA SER A 34 4.82 -6.10 9.24
C SER A 34 4.38 -4.77 9.87
N LEU A 35 3.07 -4.58 10.12
CA LEU A 35 2.56 -3.41 10.84
C LEU A 35 3.11 -3.32 12.26
N LEU A 36 3.05 -4.44 12.99
CA LEU A 36 3.52 -4.52 14.37
C LEU A 36 5.02 -4.27 14.48
N ASN A 37 5.80 -4.89 13.59
CA ASN A 37 7.25 -4.78 13.58
C ASN A 37 7.75 -3.36 13.25
N ASN A 38 6.98 -2.60 12.45
CA ASN A 38 7.39 -1.31 11.91
C ASN A 38 6.60 -0.12 12.50
N GLN A 39 6.07 -0.27 13.72
CA GLN A 39 5.35 0.78 14.45
C GLN A 39 4.18 1.40 13.66
N CYS A 40 3.52 0.60 12.83
CA CYS A 40 2.41 1.01 11.96
C CYS A 40 1.05 0.47 12.43
N ALA A 41 0.98 -0.27 13.53
CA ALA A 41 -0.27 -0.79 14.09
C ALA A 41 -0.88 0.17 15.13
N HIS A 42 -2.21 0.22 15.20
CA HIS A 42 -2.98 0.89 16.26
C HIS A 42 -2.50 2.31 16.62
N THR A 43 -2.02 2.53 17.85
CA THR A 43 -1.59 3.83 18.39
C THR A 43 -0.09 4.06 18.22
N GLN A 44 0.60 3.23 17.44
CA GLN A 44 2.03 3.35 17.21
C GLN A 44 2.35 4.54 16.29
N LYS A 45 3.61 4.98 16.35
CA LYS A 45 4.14 6.21 15.75
C LYS A 45 3.71 6.48 14.30
N PHE A 46 3.69 5.45 13.44
CA PHE A 46 3.45 5.61 12.00
C PHE A 46 2.06 5.12 11.55
N SER A 47 1.20 4.70 12.48
CA SER A 47 -0.09 4.11 12.13
C SER A 47 -1.00 5.07 11.36
N ALA A 48 -1.10 6.33 11.82
CA ALA A 48 -1.91 7.36 11.17
C ALA A 48 -1.39 7.72 9.77
N LEU A 49 -0.05 7.78 9.61
CA LEU A 49 0.60 8.03 8.32
C LEU A 49 0.31 6.90 7.34
N LEU A 50 0.53 5.64 7.77
CA LEU A 50 0.24 4.49 6.91
C LEU A 50 -1.25 4.46 6.53
N TYR A 51 -2.13 4.72 7.49
CA TYR A 51 -3.56 4.73 7.27
C TYR A 51 -3.95 5.74 6.19
N ASP A 52 -3.55 7.01 6.31
CA ASP A 52 -3.80 8.04 5.28
C ASP A 52 -3.30 7.61 3.91
N MET A 53 -2.09 7.07 3.84
CA MET A 53 -1.48 6.67 2.57
C MET A 53 -2.20 5.49 1.93
N VAL A 54 -2.61 4.48 2.70
CA VAL A 54 -3.42 3.36 2.18
C VAL A 54 -4.74 3.89 1.60
N LEU A 55 -5.44 4.77 2.31
CA LEU A 55 -6.69 5.38 1.81
C LEU A 55 -6.47 6.09 0.48
N ARG A 56 -5.42 6.90 0.38
CA ARG A 56 -5.09 7.65 -0.84
C ARG A 56 -4.72 6.74 -2.00
N ILE A 57 -3.98 5.66 -1.74
CA ILE A 57 -3.60 4.68 -2.76
C ILE A 57 -4.83 3.94 -3.29
N ILE A 58 -5.75 3.52 -2.41
CA ILE A 58 -7.02 2.86 -2.76
C ILE A 58 -7.92 3.82 -3.55
N CYS A 59 -8.08 5.06 -3.05
CA CYS A 59 -8.84 6.12 -3.72
C CYS A 59 -8.18 6.60 -5.03
N ARG A 60 -6.94 6.19 -5.30
CA ARG A 60 -6.10 6.57 -6.45
C ARG A 60 -5.78 8.07 -6.52
N LYS A 61 -5.73 8.74 -5.38
CA LYS A 61 -5.25 10.12 -5.24
C LYS A 61 -3.73 10.09 -5.00
N ARG A 62 -2.97 9.89 -6.07
CA ARG A 62 -1.53 9.58 -6.03
C ARG A 62 -0.60 10.71 -6.53
N GLU A 63 -1.14 11.88 -6.83
CA GLU A 63 -0.43 12.98 -7.51
C GLU A 63 0.89 13.37 -6.83
N ASP A 64 0.95 13.23 -5.51
CA ASP A 64 2.10 13.55 -4.65
C ASP A 64 2.66 12.33 -3.91
N LEU A 65 2.19 11.12 -4.23
CA LEU A 65 2.68 9.88 -3.63
C LEU A 65 3.86 9.33 -4.44
N ASP A 66 4.95 8.98 -3.75
CA ASP A 66 6.14 8.34 -4.36
C ASP A 66 5.90 6.84 -4.61
N VAL A 67 4.97 6.54 -5.53
CA VAL A 67 4.60 5.19 -5.94
C VAL A 67 5.40 4.75 -7.15
N ASN A 68 6.22 3.72 -6.99
CA ASN A 68 7.08 3.19 -8.04
C ASN A 68 6.89 1.69 -8.23
N PRO A 69 7.14 1.15 -9.44
CA PRO A 69 7.26 -0.29 -9.65
C PRO A 69 8.29 -0.90 -8.69
N PHE A 70 7.93 -2.02 -8.06
CA PHE A 70 8.89 -2.81 -7.31
C PHE A 70 9.60 -3.77 -8.27
N ARG A 71 10.92 -3.65 -8.37
CA ARG A 71 11.73 -4.37 -9.35
C ARG A 71 12.52 -5.47 -8.68
N LYS A 72 12.88 -6.51 -9.45
CA LYS A 72 13.65 -7.69 -8.97
C LYS A 72 14.95 -7.29 -8.28
N SER A 73 15.60 -6.23 -8.76
CA SER A 73 16.80 -5.66 -8.17
C SER A 73 16.86 -4.16 -8.45
N LYS A 74 17.83 -3.47 -7.85
CA LYS A 74 18.07 -2.03 -8.04
C LYS A 74 18.29 -1.67 -9.52
N ASP A 75 19.03 -2.51 -10.23
CA ASP A 75 19.51 -2.24 -11.60
C ASP A 75 18.62 -2.88 -12.66
N SER A 76 17.68 -3.75 -12.25
CA SER A 76 16.71 -4.33 -13.16
C SER A 76 15.70 -3.29 -13.66
N LYS A 77 15.26 -3.45 -14.91
CA LYS A 77 14.07 -2.76 -15.45
C LYS A 77 12.79 -3.58 -15.26
N GLU A 78 12.92 -4.84 -14.85
CA GLU A 78 11.80 -5.76 -14.70
C GLU A 78 11.09 -5.54 -13.36
N GLN A 79 9.82 -5.20 -13.46
CA GLN A 79 8.90 -5.18 -12.32
C GLN A 79 8.60 -6.61 -11.88
N ILE A 80 8.44 -6.82 -10.57
CA ILE A 80 7.98 -8.10 -10.04
C ILE A 80 6.49 -8.28 -10.40
N VAL A 81 6.18 -9.47 -10.93
CA VAL A 81 4.85 -9.89 -11.33
C VAL A 81 4.56 -11.25 -10.71
N PHE A 82 3.34 -11.45 -10.24
CA PHE A 82 2.85 -12.74 -9.73
C PHE A 82 1.44 -12.96 -10.27
N GLU A 83 1.24 -14.02 -11.06
CA GLU A 83 -0.07 -14.37 -11.64
C GLU A 83 -0.81 -13.17 -12.29
N GLY A 84 -0.07 -12.31 -12.99
CA GLY A 84 -0.61 -11.09 -13.64
C GLY A 84 -0.66 -9.84 -12.76
N LEU A 85 -0.57 -9.99 -11.43
CA LEU A 85 -0.49 -8.87 -10.49
C LEU A 85 0.87 -8.18 -10.57
N LYS A 86 0.88 -6.85 -10.54
CA LYS A 86 2.09 -6.03 -10.62
C LYS A 86 2.48 -5.49 -9.24
N GLY A 87 3.74 -5.69 -8.84
CA GLY A 87 4.24 -5.26 -7.53
C GLY A 87 4.66 -3.79 -7.50
N PHE A 88 4.20 -3.04 -6.51
CA PHE A 88 4.52 -1.62 -6.32
C PHE A 88 5.06 -1.34 -4.92
N ARG A 89 5.79 -0.24 -4.80
CA ARG A 89 6.23 0.34 -3.54
C ARG A 89 5.79 1.80 -3.44
N CYS A 90 5.40 2.24 -2.26
CA CYS A 90 5.15 3.63 -1.93
C CYS A 90 6.04 4.06 -0.76
N HIS A 91 6.81 5.13 -0.92
CA HIS A 91 7.62 5.68 0.17
C HIS A 91 6.71 6.42 1.16
N LEU A 92 6.71 5.98 2.43
CA LEU A 92 5.88 6.57 3.48
C LEU A 92 6.60 7.71 4.19
N THR A 93 7.83 7.47 4.62
CA THR A 93 8.65 8.45 5.35
C THR A 93 9.83 8.88 4.49
N LYS A 94 10.06 10.20 4.42
CA LYS A 94 11.22 10.78 3.70
C LYS A 94 12.49 10.84 4.56
N HIS A 95 12.36 10.72 5.89
CA HIS A 95 13.48 10.85 6.84
C HIS A 95 13.49 9.72 7.88
N HIS A 96 14.68 9.45 8.43
CA HIS A 96 15.02 8.43 9.43
C HIS A 96 14.81 6.97 9.01
N GLU A 97 13.59 6.45 9.09
CA GLU A 97 13.35 5.00 8.96
C GLU A 97 13.15 4.54 7.51
N GLY A 98 12.82 5.48 6.60
CA GLY A 98 12.69 5.22 5.17
C GLY A 98 11.70 4.10 4.87
N LEU A 99 10.54 4.13 5.53
CA LEU A 99 9.50 3.11 5.45
C LEU A 99 8.85 3.14 4.07
N ARG A 100 8.53 1.96 3.56
CA ARG A 100 7.78 1.80 2.31
C ARG A 100 6.65 0.80 2.51
N LEU A 101 5.51 1.13 1.91
CA LEU A 101 4.40 0.21 1.74
C LEU A 101 4.57 -0.53 0.42
N MET A 102 4.47 -1.86 0.47
CA MET A 102 4.46 -2.73 -0.69
C MET A 102 3.04 -3.23 -0.93
N PHE A 103 2.64 -3.27 -2.20
CA PHE A 103 1.33 -3.78 -2.58
C PHE A 103 1.34 -4.35 -3.99
N TRP A 104 0.44 -5.29 -4.23
CA TRP A 104 0.10 -5.77 -5.56
C TRP A 104 -1.03 -4.93 -6.15
N LEU A 105 -1.00 -4.76 -7.46
CA LEU A 105 -2.08 -4.14 -8.21
C LEU A 105 -2.42 -5.04 -9.39
N ASP A 106 -3.69 -5.44 -9.46
CA ASP A 106 -4.25 -6.07 -10.65
C ASP A 106 -4.38 -4.99 -11.75
N PRO A 107 -3.74 -5.16 -12.92
CA PRO A 107 -3.86 -4.18 -13.99
C PRO A 107 -5.27 -4.10 -14.60
N GLU A 108 -6.04 -5.19 -14.56
CA GLU A 108 -7.38 -5.31 -15.16
C GLU A 108 -8.46 -4.81 -14.21
N THR A 109 -8.58 -5.42 -13.03
CA THR A 109 -9.62 -5.07 -12.06
C THR A 109 -9.26 -3.84 -11.24
N ARG A 110 -7.96 -3.47 -11.20
CA ARG A 110 -7.43 -2.41 -10.34
C ARG A 110 -7.54 -2.71 -8.84
N ARG A 111 -7.85 -3.96 -8.49
CA ARG A 111 -7.81 -4.46 -7.11
C ARG A 111 -6.40 -4.33 -6.54
N LEU A 112 -6.32 -3.93 -5.28
CA LEU A 112 -5.07 -3.73 -4.57
C LEU A 112 -4.90 -4.76 -3.44
N ILE A 113 -3.72 -5.35 -3.30
CA ILE A 113 -3.44 -6.28 -2.19
C ILE A 113 -2.26 -5.74 -1.40
N LEU A 114 -2.50 -5.35 -0.15
CA LEU A 114 -1.47 -4.82 0.74
C LEU A 114 -0.55 -5.95 1.18
N ALA A 115 0.72 -5.92 0.80
CA ALA A 115 1.64 -7.03 1.01
C ALA A 115 2.41 -6.90 2.33
N ASN A 116 3.19 -5.82 2.49
CA ASN A 116 3.92 -5.53 3.72
C ASN A 116 4.28 -4.03 3.83
N VAL A 117 4.66 -3.58 5.03
CA VAL A 117 5.30 -2.29 5.27
C VAL A 117 6.62 -2.48 6.01
N GLY A 118 7.65 -1.73 5.65
CA GLY A 118 8.93 -1.77 6.36
C GLY A 118 10.04 -0.93 5.72
N PRO A 119 11.23 -0.87 6.34
CA PRO A 119 12.40 -0.19 5.79
C PRO A 119 12.90 -0.92 4.54
N LYS A 120 13.85 -0.29 3.83
CA LYS A 120 14.39 -0.80 2.55
C LYS A 120 14.87 -2.25 2.63
N MET A 121 15.44 -2.65 3.76
CA MET A 121 16.04 -3.97 3.96
C MET A 121 15.00 -5.07 4.28
N GLU A 122 13.77 -4.68 4.63
CA GLU A 122 12.66 -5.58 4.98
C GLU A 122 11.59 -5.64 3.88
N LEU A 123 11.86 -5.10 2.69
CA LEU A 123 10.90 -5.09 1.60
C LEU A 123 10.77 -6.49 0.99
N LEU A 124 9.77 -7.23 1.44
CA LEU A 124 9.35 -8.48 0.84
C LEU A 124 7.92 -8.34 0.34
N ILE A 125 7.73 -8.32 -0.99
CA ILE A 125 6.39 -8.45 -1.54
C ILE A 125 5.99 -9.92 -1.46
N ALA A 126 5.39 -10.31 -0.34
CA ALA A 126 4.87 -11.66 -0.16
C ALA A 126 3.86 -11.96 -1.27
N GLU A 127 3.76 -13.22 -1.66
CA GLU A 127 2.66 -13.65 -2.53
C GLU A 127 1.31 -13.22 -1.93
N PRO A 128 0.33 -12.86 -2.79
CA PRO A 128 -0.91 -12.21 -2.37
C PRO A 128 -1.69 -12.95 -1.28
#